data_AF-A0A699U7J6-F1
#
_entry.id   AF-A0A699U7J6-F1
#
_cell.length_a   1.000
_cell.length_b   1.000
_cell.length_c   1.000
_cell.angle_alpha   90.00
_cell.angle_beta   90.00
_cell.angle_gamma   90.00
#
_symmetry.space_group_name_H-M   'P 1'
#
loop_
_entity.id
_entity.type
_entity.pdbx_description
1 polymer ?
#
loop_
_entity_poly.entity_id
_entity_poly.type
_entity_poly.pdbx_seq_one_letter_code
_entity_poly.pdbx_strand_id
1 'polypeptide(L)'
;MYHDLKQYFWWDGMKRDVATFVARHDAIWVVVDRLTKSAHFLPIRKDYSVSRLVEIFQQEIVRLHGTPSAIVSDRDPRFASRFWKGLQKAWGTRLKFRTAFHPQTDGQSERTIQTLEDMLRS
;
A
#
# COMPACT_ATOMS: atom_id res chain seq x y z
N MET A 1 -4.01 -12.64 27.52
CA MET A 1 -3.89 -12.34 26.08
C MET A 1 -2.88 -11.23 25.79
N TYR A 2 -3.02 -10.01 26.32
CA TYR A 2 -2.06 -8.91 26.04
C TYR A 2 -0.67 -9.05 26.69
N HIS A 3 -0.58 -9.67 27.87
CA HIS A 3 0.72 -9.87 28.54
C HIS A 3 1.68 -10.79 27.76
N ASP A 4 1.13 -11.68 26.95
CA ASP A 4 1.86 -12.69 26.18
C ASP A 4 2.43 -12.14 24.86
N LEU A 5 1.95 -10.97 24.42
CA LEU A 5 2.45 -10.31 23.21
C LEU A 5 3.69 -9.47 23.50
N LYS A 6 3.85 -8.96 24.72
CA LYS A 6 5.02 -8.16 25.09
C LYS A 6 6.33 -8.93 24.92
N GLN A 7 6.35 -10.24 25.16
CA GLN A 7 7.58 -11.04 25.01
C GLN A 7 8.07 -11.15 23.56
N TYR A 8 7.19 -10.95 22.57
CA TYR A 8 7.52 -11.05 21.14
C TYR A 8 7.63 -9.70 20.45
N PHE A 9 6.87 -8.71 20.92
CA PHE A 9 6.68 -7.43 20.22
C PHE A 9 7.19 -6.21 20.99
N TRP A 10 7.82 -6.39 22.16
CA TRP A 10 8.38 -5.29 22.94
C TRP A 10 9.92 -5.35 22.94
N TRP A 11 10.55 -4.20 22.73
CA TRP A 11 12.00 -4.01 22.84
C TRP A 11 12.32 -2.66 23.50
N ASP A 12 13.54 -2.53 24.03
CA ASP A 12 13.99 -1.27 24.60
C ASP A 12 14.06 -0.18 23.53
N GLY A 13 13.52 1.00 23.82
CA GLY A 13 13.45 2.10 22.84
C GLY A 13 12.25 2.06 21.86
N MET A 14 11.39 1.05 21.90
CA MET A 14 10.25 0.88 20.96
C MET A 14 9.44 2.16 20.72
N LYS A 15 9.10 2.91 21.79
CA LYS A 15 8.33 4.17 21.64
C LYS A 15 9.06 5.21 20.79
N ARG A 16 10.38 5.33 20.96
CA ARG A 16 11.22 6.27 20.20
C ARG A 16 11.32 5.83 18.75
N ASP A 17 11.49 4.54 18.50
CA ASP A 17 11.60 4.00 17.15
C ASP A 17 10.29 4.20 16.37
N VAL A 18 9.16 3.89 17.00
CA VAL A 18 7.83 4.12 16.43
C VAL A 18 7.61 5.62 16.16
N ALA A 19 7.92 6.50 17.12
CA ALA A 19 7.79 7.94 16.91
C ALA A 19 8.68 8.45 15.77
N THR A 20 9.91 7.96 15.67
CA THR A 20 10.84 8.31 14.58
C THR A 20 10.35 7.81 13.23
N PHE A 21 9.79 6.59 13.20
CA PHE A 21 9.23 5.99 12.00
C PHE A 21 8.00 6.76 11.50
N VAL A 22 7.06 7.09 12.40
CA VAL A 22 5.87 7.89 12.09
C VAL A 22 6.25 9.30 11.65
N ALA A 23 7.25 9.94 12.28
CA ALA A 23 7.73 11.25 11.86
C ALA A 23 8.33 11.27 10.43
N ARG A 24 8.73 10.10 9.90
CA ARG A 24 9.31 9.95 8.56
C ARG A 24 8.28 9.64 7.47
N HIS A 25 7.04 9.30 7.81
CA HIS A 25 6.02 8.86 6.84
C HIS A 25 4.67 9.51 7.14
N ASP A 26 4.04 10.10 6.12
CA ASP A 26 2.79 10.86 6.26
C ASP A 26 1.61 10.24 5.48
N ALA A 27 1.81 9.06 4.90
CA ALA A 27 0.80 8.28 4.22
C ALA A 27 1.10 6.78 4.24
N ILE A 28 0.06 5.96 4.07
CA ILE A 28 0.16 4.52 3.91
C ILE A 28 -0.37 4.17 2.52
N TRP A 29 0.46 3.54 1.69
CA TRP A 29 0.06 3.01 0.40
C TRP A 29 -0.38 1.56 0.57
N VAL A 30 -1.67 1.31 0.33
CA VAL A 30 -2.29 0.00 0.51
C VAL A 30 -2.35 -0.73 -0.83
N VAL A 31 -1.74 -1.91 -0.89
CA VAL A 31 -1.82 -2.82 -2.05
C VAL A 31 -2.49 -4.11 -1.60
N VAL A 32 -3.64 -4.43 -2.20
CA VAL A 32 -4.42 -5.63 -1.85
C VAL A 32 -4.44 -6.59 -3.02
N ASP A 33 -3.99 -7.82 -2.78
CA ASP A 33 -4.18 -8.91 -3.73
C ASP A 33 -5.65 -9.36 -3.72
N ARG A 34 -6.29 -9.27 -4.88
CA ARG A 34 -7.72 -9.53 -5.01
C ARG A 34 -8.07 -11.02 -4.85
N LEU A 35 -7.14 -11.93 -5.11
CA LEU A 35 -7.40 -13.36 -5.00
C LEU A 35 -7.32 -13.81 -3.55
N THR A 36 -6.14 -13.67 -2.95
CA THR A 36 -5.76 -14.13 -1.61
C THR A 36 -6.26 -13.23 -0.48
N LYS A 37 -6.64 -11.98 -0.79
CA LYS A 37 -6.96 -10.94 0.20
C LYS A 37 -5.77 -10.47 1.04
N SER A 38 -4.56 -10.90 0.72
CA SER A 38 -3.35 -10.39 1.38
C SER A 38 -3.20 -8.89 1.08
N ALA A 39 -2.94 -8.12 2.13
CA ALA A 39 -2.76 -6.68 2.06
C ALA A 39 -1.33 -6.31 2.48
N HIS A 40 -0.71 -5.44 1.69
CA HIS A 40 0.57 -4.80 2.00
C HIS A 40 0.31 -3.35 2.38
N PHE A 41 0.75 -2.96 3.57
CA PHE A 41 0.62 -1.61 4.09
C PHE A 41 1.99 -0.94 4.04
N LEU A 42 2.23 -0.16 2.98
CA LEU A 42 3.54 0.41 2.72
C LEU A 42 3.62 1.84 3.26
N PRO A 43 4.46 2.13 4.26
CA PRO A 43 4.65 3.49 4.75
C PRO A 43 5.33 4.32 3.65
N ILE A 44 4.74 5.45 3.27
CA ILE A 44 5.27 6.34 2.24
C ILE A 44 5.24 7.80 2.69
N ARG A 45 5.87 8.67 1.90
CA ARG A 45 5.64 10.11 1.97
C ARG A 45 4.85 10.59 0.77
N LYS A 46 3.96 11.56 0.97
CA LYS A 46 3.13 12.16 -0.08
C LYS A 46 3.98 12.87 -1.14
N ASP A 47 5.13 13.41 -0.75
CA ASP A 47 6.08 14.09 -1.62
C ASP A 47 7.07 13.15 -2.35
N TYR A 48 6.96 11.83 -2.16
CA TYR A 48 7.75 10.88 -2.93
C TYR A 48 7.48 11.01 -4.42
N SER A 49 8.58 11.05 -5.18
CA SER A 49 8.54 11.02 -6.65
C SER A 49 7.96 9.69 -7.13
N VAL A 50 7.42 9.68 -8.36
CA VAL A 50 6.89 8.44 -8.95
C VAL A 50 7.99 7.39 -9.09
N SER A 51 9.24 7.78 -9.39
CA SER A 51 10.37 6.85 -9.43
C SER A 51 10.59 6.17 -8.08
N ARG A 52 10.52 6.93 -6.96
CA ARG A 52 10.64 6.35 -5.62
C ARG A 52 9.49 5.39 -5.31
N LEU A 53 8.27 5.71 -5.73
CA LEU A 53 7.13 4.81 -5.58
C LEU A 53 7.31 3.52 -6.40
N VAL A 54 7.90 3.59 -7.59
CA VAL A 54 8.21 2.41 -8.41
C VAL A 54 9.23 1.51 -7.72
N GLU A 55 10.30 2.07 -7.16
CA GLU A 55 11.30 1.29 -6.41
C GLU A 55 10.65 0.53 -5.26
N ILE A 56 9.83 1.22 -4.46
CA ILE A 56 9.08 0.61 -3.36
C ILE A 56 8.15 -0.48 -3.87
N PHE A 57 7.39 -0.22 -4.95
CA PHE A 57 6.49 -1.21 -5.52
C PHE A 57 7.23 -2.45 -6.03
N GLN A 58 8.41 -2.28 -6.64
CA GLN A 58 9.23 -3.40 -7.09
C GLN A 58 9.77 -4.21 -5.91
N GLN A 59 10.30 -3.55 -4.89
CA GLN A 59 10.92 -4.19 -3.74
C GLN A 59 9.91 -4.91 -2.83
N GLU A 60 8.74 -4.32 -2.64
CA GLU A 60 7.76 -4.82 -1.68
C GLU A 60 6.69 -5.69 -2.33
N ILE A 61 6.33 -5.44 -3.59
CA ILE A 61 5.25 -6.19 -4.26
C ILE A 61 5.82 -7.13 -5.32
N VAL A 62 6.52 -6.59 -6.33
CA VAL A 62 6.96 -7.41 -7.48
C VAL A 62 7.97 -8.48 -7.06
N ARG A 63 8.87 -8.17 -6.13
CA ARG A 63 9.84 -9.15 -5.60
C ARG A 63 9.16 -10.35 -4.94
N LEU A 64 8.04 -10.13 -4.25
CA LEU A 64 7.35 -11.17 -3.48
C LEU A 64 6.31 -11.93 -4.32
N HIS A 65 5.62 -11.25 -5.24
CA HIS A 65 4.46 -11.80 -5.95
C HIS A 65 4.62 -11.85 -7.46
N GLY A 66 5.73 -11.35 -7.99
CA GLY A 66 5.93 -11.12 -9.41
C GLY A 66 5.14 -9.92 -9.93
N THR A 67 5.23 -9.70 -11.24
CA THR A 67 4.50 -8.62 -11.91
C THR A 67 3.01 -8.96 -11.97
N PRO A 68 2.12 -8.08 -11.47
CA PRO A 68 0.70 -8.34 -11.51
C PRO A 68 0.15 -8.32 -12.95
N SER A 69 -0.78 -9.23 -13.26
CA SER A 69 -1.43 -9.27 -14.58
C SER A 69 -2.38 -8.09 -14.83
N ALA A 70 -2.87 -7.46 -13.76
CA ALA A 70 -3.69 -6.25 -13.80
C ALA A 70 -3.59 -5.49 -12.47
N ILE A 71 -3.69 -4.16 -12.54
CA ILE A 71 -3.78 -3.28 -11.37
C ILE A 71 -5.01 -2.41 -11.52
N VAL A 72 -5.81 -2.31 -10.45
CA VAL A 72 -6.85 -1.29 -10.30
C VAL A 72 -6.33 -0.24 -9.33
N SER A 73 -6.11 0.98 -9.83
CA SER A 73 -5.58 2.10 -9.05
C SER A 73 -6.63 3.21 -8.96
N ASP A 74 -6.55 4.04 -7.91
CA ASP A 74 -7.32 5.27 -7.84
C ASP A 74 -6.81 6.29 -8.88
N ARG A 75 -7.42 7.49 -8.89
CA ARG A 75 -7.06 8.54 -9.84
C ARG A 75 -5.99 9.50 -9.29
N ASP A 76 -5.16 9.06 -8.36
CA ASP A 76 -4.03 9.87 -7.90
C ASP A 76 -3.15 10.25 -9.12
N PRO A 77 -2.77 11.54 -9.27
CA PRO A 77 -1.97 12.01 -10.40
C PRO A 77 -0.68 11.22 -10.64
N ARG A 78 -0.09 10.64 -9.58
CA ARG A 78 1.12 9.82 -9.65
C ARG A 78 0.86 8.54 -10.45
N PHE A 79 -0.26 7.87 -10.20
CA PHE A 79 -0.68 6.66 -10.92
C PHE A 79 -1.37 6.97 -12.25
N ALA A 80 -1.95 8.16 -12.41
CA ALA A 80 -2.48 8.63 -13.69
C ALA A 80 -1.40 9.16 -14.66
N SER A 81 -0.16 9.33 -14.19
CA SER A 81 0.95 9.88 -14.96
C SER A 81 1.30 9.06 -16.21
N ARG A 82 1.86 9.73 -17.22
CA ARG A 82 2.34 9.06 -18.44
C ARG A 82 3.43 8.03 -18.14
N PHE A 83 4.31 8.34 -17.19
CA PHE A 83 5.39 7.45 -16.77
C PHE A 83 4.82 6.16 -16.17
N TRP A 84 3.91 6.25 -15.19
CA TRP A 84 3.31 5.07 -14.58
C TRP A 84 2.56 4.20 -15.60
N LYS A 85 1.75 4.82 -16.47
CA LYS A 85 1.07 4.12 -17.57
C LYS A 85 2.06 3.39 -18.50
N GLY A 86 3.15 4.06 -18.87
CA GLY A 86 4.21 3.48 -19.71
C GLY A 86 4.90 2.31 -19.04
N LEU A 87 5.21 2.42 -17.75
CA LEU A 87 5.81 1.37 -16.95
C LEU A 87 4.91 0.13 -16.87
N GLN A 88 3.63 0.30 -16.53
CA GLN A 88 2.69 -0.82 -16.46
C GLN A 88 2.54 -1.51 -17.82
N LYS A 89 2.52 -0.73 -18.91
CA LYS A 89 2.52 -1.29 -20.27
C LYS A 89 3.78 -2.11 -20.56
N ALA A 90 4.96 -1.59 -20.19
CA ALA A 90 6.24 -2.30 -20.39
C ALA A 90 6.31 -3.61 -19.58
N TRP A 91 5.69 -3.63 -18.42
CA TRP A 91 5.55 -4.80 -17.56
C TRP A 91 4.46 -5.79 -18.02
N GLY A 92 3.67 -5.45 -19.05
CA GLY A 92 2.53 -6.27 -19.47
C GLY A 92 1.34 -6.21 -18.51
N THR A 93 1.37 -5.30 -17.53
CA THR A 93 0.30 -5.11 -16.55
C THR A 93 -0.84 -4.30 -17.14
N ARG A 94 -2.07 -4.82 -17.04
CA ARG A 94 -3.27 -4.07 -17.42
C ARG A 94 -3.65 -3.08 -16.32
N LEU A 95 -3.39 -1.79 -16.54
CA LEU A 95 -3.79 -0.73 -15.63
C LEU A 95 -5.24 -0.29 -15.88
N LYS A 96 -6.06 -0.32 -14.82
CA LYS A 96 -7.42 0.22 -14.79
C LYS A 96 -7.52 1.28 -13.69
N PHE A 97 -8.31 2.31 -13.94
CA PHE A 97 -8.62 3.33 -12.94
C PHE A 97 -10.00 3.11 -12.37
N ARG A 98 -10.16 3.33 -11.07
CA ARG A 98 -11.49 3.35 -10.43
C ARG A 98 -12.36 4.42 -11.09
N THR A 99 -13.63 4.09 -11.27
CA THR A 99 -14.69 5.07 -11.50
C THR A 99 -15.34 5.38 -10.16
N ALA A 100 -15.72 6.64 -9.93
CA ALA A 100 -16.24 7.11 -8.64
C ALA A 100 -17.57 6.46 -8.20
N PHE A 101 -18.13 5.54 -8.99
CA PHE A 101 -19.48 4.97 -8.80
C PHE A 101 -19.58 3.47 -9.17
N HIS A 102 -18.57 2.65 -8.88
CA HIS A 102 -18.65 1.18 -9.07
C HIS A 102 -18.22 0.38 -7.82
N PRO A 103 -19.06 0.31 -6.77
CA PRO A 103 -18.75 -0.38 -5.50
C PRO A 103 -18.42 -1.88 -5.65
N GLN A 104 -18.87 -2.55 -6.71
CA GLN A 104 -18.64 -3.98 -6.92
C GLN A 104 -17.19 -4.34 -7.27
N THR A 105 -16.37 -3.40 -7.74
CA THR A 105 -14.99 -3.71 -8.16
C THR A 105 -13.96 -3.53 -7.04
N ASP A 106 -14.32 -2.81 -5.97
CA ASP A 106 -13.35 -2.33 -4.98
C ASP A 106 -13.70 -2.41 -3.50
N GLY A 107 -14.88 -2.94 -3.16
CA GLY A 107 -15.27 -3.13 -1.77
C GLY A 107 -14.27 -3.93 -0.93
N GLN A 108 -13.39 -4.73 -1.54
CA GLN A 108 -12.32 -5.43 -0.80
C GLN A 108 -11.27 -4.48 -0.26
N SER A 109 -10.65 -3.67 -1.14
CA SER A 109 -9.66 -2.68 -0.73
C SER A 109 -10.25 -1.63 0.22
N GLU A 110 -11.50 -1.23 0.01
CA GLU A 110 -12.19 -0.25 0.84
C GLU A 110 -12.44 -0.79 2.25
N ARG A 111 -12.89 -2.05 2.37
CA ARG A 111 -13.01 -2.73 3.68
C ARG A 111 -11.66 -2.91 4.37
N THR A 112 -10.61 -3.23 3.62
CA THR A 112 -9.24 -3.33 4.17
C THR A 112 -8.75 -1.98 4.68
N ILE A 113 -8.97 -0.90 3.92
CA ILE A 113 -8.62 0.46 4.34
C ILE A 113 -9.42 0.87 5.57
N GLN A 114 -10.73 0.61 5.59
CA GLN A 114 -11.57 0.91 6.76
C GLN A 114 -11.08 0.16 8.01
N THR A 115 -10.78 -1.13 7.87
CA THR A 115 -10.24 -1.94 8.98
C THR A 115 -8.92 -1.36 9.50
N LEU A 116 -8.03 -0.94 8.59
CA LEU A 116 -6.77 -0.29 8.96
C LEU A 116 -7.02 1.04 9.68
N GLU A 117 -7.92 1.88 9.16
CA GLU A 117 -8.26 3.16 9.79
C GLU A 117 -8.81 2.98 11.21
N ASP A 118 -9.69 2.00 11.40
CA ASP A 118 -10.26 1.69 12.71
C ASP A 118 -9.16 1.27 13.70
N MET A 119 -8.18 0.46 13.26
CA MET A 119 -7.02 0.07 14.07
C MET A 119 -6.08 1.22 14.41
N LEU A 120 -5.95 2.23 13.54
CA LEU A 120 -5.08 3.38 13.77
C LEU A 120 -5.71 4.43 14.69
N ARG A 121 -7.04 4.44 14.80
CA ARG A 121 -7.80 5.39 15.63
C ARG A 121 -8.07 4.88 17.05
N SER A 122 -7.91 3.59 17.30
CA SER A 122 -8.10 2.93 18.61
C SER A 122 -6.90 3.08 19.53
#